data_AF-A0A7S1WNG2-F1
#
_entry.id   AF-A0A7S1WNG2-F1
#
_cell.length_a   1.000
_cell.length_b   1.000
_cell.length_c   1.000
_cell.angle_alpha   90.00
_cell.angle_beta   90.00
_cell.angle_gamma   90.00
#
_symmetry.space_group_name_H-M   'P 1'
#
loop_
_entity.id
_entity.type
_entity.pdbx_description
1 polymer ?
#
loop_
_entity_poly.entity_id
_entity_poly.type
_entity_poly.pdbx_seq_one_letter_code
_entity_poly.pdbx_strand_id
1 'polypeptide(L)'
;VDFAEIFDDVLDEDGNQNISKEEFVKIIENQQATRTMHDLDVDVVALVDFADIIFAKDLNDDAYDRELTFPEFMEVIVAFRGSNTATVKDIENLRKLICQTISKCENGVSRVEAMLTSEVRRASSLLPHCNSMGYVKQRNSRISNGSMPSRVSAVAAPDTPPQIMPA
;
A
#
# COMPACT_ATOMS: atom_id res chain seq x y z
N VAL A 1 -22.24 11.96 -31.61
CA VAL A 1 -23.06 11.39 -30.52
C VAL A 1 -22.48 11.99 -29.28
N ASP A 2 -23.18 12.93 -28.68
CA ASP A 2 -22.65 13.61 -27.50
C ASP A 2 -22.77 12.68 -26.29
N PHE A 3 -21.72 12.65 -25.45
CA PHE A 3 -21.68 11.80 -24.25
C PHE A 3 -22.86 12.10 -23.32
N ALA A 4 -23.37 13.34 -23.36
CA ALA A 4 -24.55 13.79 -22.61
C ALA A 4 -25.88 13.19 -23.10
N GLU A 5 -26.06 12.91 -24.40
CA GLU A 5 -27.30 12.25 -24.88
C GLU A 5 -27.34 10.78 -24.46
N ILE A 6 -26.17 10.13 -24.34
CA ILE A 6 -26.05 8.80 -23.74
C ILE A 6 -26.33 8.86 -22.24
N PHE A 7 -26.06 10.00 -21.59
CA PHE A 7 -26.25 10.19 -20.16
C PHE A 7 -27.70 10.12 -19.73
N ASP A 8 -28.58 10.95 -20.30
CA ASP A 8 -29.98 11.03 -19.89
C ASP A 8 -30.79 9.73 -20.15
N ASP A 9 -30.40 8.92 -21.15
CA ASP A 9 -31.11 7.68 -21.53
C ASP A 9 -30.53 6.39 -20.87
N VAL A 10 -29.31 6.43 -20.32
CA VAL A 10 -28.58 5.22 -19.86
C VAL A 10 -27.98 5.34 -18.45
N LEU A 11 -27.65 6.55 -17.99
CA LEU A 11 -26.89 6.74 -16.75
C LEU A 11 -27.73 7.13 -15.53
N ASP A 12 -28.96 7.63 -15.71
CA ASP A 12 -29.87 8.07 -14.64
C ASP A 12 -31.20 7.30 -14.74
N GLU A 13 -31.22 6.02 -14.34
CA GLU A 13 -32.41 5.15 -14.44
C GLU A 13 -33.52 5.50 -13.42
N ASP A 14 -33.16 6.14 -12.29
CA ASP A 14 -34.10 6.50 -11.23
C ASP A 14 -34.46 8.01 -11.19
N GLY A 15 -33.75 8.84 -11.97
CA GLY A 15 -33.98 10.28 -12.11
C GLY A 15 -33.39 11.12 -10.97
N ASN A 16 -32.39 10.60 -10.25
CA ASN A 16 -31.81 11.23 -9.06
C ASN A 16 -30.65 12.22 -9.35
N GLN A 17 -30.14 12.28 -10.60
CA GLN A 17 -28.97 13.08 -11.05
C GLN A 17 -27.61 12.73 -10.39
N ASN A 18 -27.58 11.62 -9.68
CA ASN A 18 -26.41 10.97 -9.12
C ASN A 18 -26.11 9.68 -9.88
N ILE A 19 -24.99 9.04 -9.54
CA ILE A 19 -24.59 7.73 -10.03
C ILE A 19 -24.20 6.88 -8.83
N SER A 20 -24.94 5.78 -8.66
CA SER A 20 -24.60 4.69 -7.75
C SER A 20 -23.53 3.76 -8.34
N LYS A 21 -22.98 2.87 -7.51
CA LYS A 21 -22.03 1.85 -7.97
C LYS A 21 -22.69 0.84 -8.91
N GLU A 22 -23.96 0.53 -8.69
CA GLU A 22 -24.79 -0.38 -9.47
C GLU A 22 -25.06 0.19 -10.88
N GLU A 23 -25.40 1.47 -10.97
CA GLU A 23 -25.50 2.18 -12.24
C GLU A 23 -24.15 2.23 -12.92
N PHE A 24 -23.08 2.55 -12.19
CA PHE A 24 -21.73 2.58 -12.76
C PHE A 24 -21.36 1.28 -13.48
N VAL A 25 -21.65 0.11 -12.89
CA VAL A 25 -21.41 -1.19 -13.52
C VAL A 25 -22.21 -1.33 -14.83
N LYS A 26 -23.49 -0.92 -14.87
CA LYS A 26 -24.30 -0.94 -16.11
C LYS A 26 -23.69 -0.07 -17.22
N ILE A 27 -23.10 1.09 -16.89
CA ILE A 27 -22.40 1.94 -17.88
C ILE A 27 -21.26 1.15 -18.54
N ILE A 28 -20.45 0.47 -17.73
CA ILE A 28 -19.26 -0.25 -18.20
C ILE A 28 -19.64 -1.48 -19.03
N GLU A 29 -20.75 -2.15 -18.69
CA GLU A 29 -21.34 -3.22 -19.49
C GLU A 29 -21.93 -2.72 -20.82
N ASN A 30 -22.37 -1.46 -20.89
CA ASN A 30 -22.90 -0.87 -22.12
C ASN A 30 -21.78 -0.50 -23.10
N GLN A 31 -21.62 -1.34 -24.12
CA GLN A 31 -20.62 -1.17 -25.19
C GLN A 31 -20.70 0.17 -25.94
N GLN A 32 -21.83 0.90 -25.94
CA GLN A 32 -21.89 2.24 -26.49
C GLN A 32 -21.15 3.25 -25.59
N ALA A 33 -21.40 3.22 -24.29
CA ALA A 33 -20.71 4.07 -23.33
C ALA A 33 -19.20 3.73 -23.24
N THR A 34 -18.83 2.44 -23.21
CA THR A 34 -17.42 2.02 -23.25
C THR A 34 -16.66 2.60 -24.45
N ARG A 35 -17.29 2.61 -25.64
CA ARG A 35 -16.70 3.18 -26.85
C ARG A 35 -16.52 4.69 -26.73
N THR A 36 -17.51 5.41 -26.24
CA THR A 36 -17.40 6.87 -26.11
C THR A 36 -16.41 7.28 -25.01
N MET A 37 -16.23 6.47 -23.95
CA MET A 37 -15.13 6.66 -22.98
C MET A 37 -13.76 6.43 -23.62
N HIS A 38 -13.61 5.38 -24.43
CA HIS A 38 -12.38 5.11 -25.18
C HIS A 38 -12.06 6.23 -26.17
N ASP A 39 -13.06 6.78 -26.87
CA ASP A 39 -12.91 7.92 -27.79
C ASP A 39 -12.50 9.23 -27.07
N LEU A 40 -12.66 9.29 -25.73
CA LEU A 40 -12.19 10.38 -24.86
C LEU A 40 -10.79 10.12 -24.25
N ASP A 41 -10.08 9.07 -24.68
CA ASP A 41 -8.82 8.57 -24.10
C ASP A 41 -8.90 8.15 -22.62
N VAL A 42 -10.06 7.70 -22.13
CA VAL A 42 -10.25 7.26 -20.73
C VAL A 42 -9.85 5.79 -20.59
N ASP A 43 -9.02 5.48 -19.58
CA ASP A 43 -8.69 4.08 -19.26
C ASP A 43 -9.83 3.43 -18.48
N VAL A 44 -10.73 2.76 -19.21
CA VAL A 44 -11.90 2.08 -18.65
C VAL A 44 -11.49 0.91 -17.74
N VAL A 45 -10.35 0.26 -17.99
CA VAL A 45 -9.88 -0.88 -17.16
C VAL A 45 -9.45 -0.37 -15.79
N ALA A 46 -8.64 0.69 -15.78
CA ALA A 46 -8.27 1.37 -14.54
C ALA A 46 -9.52 1.90 -13.81
N LEU A 47 -10.48 2.52 -14.52
CA LEU A 47 -11.70 3.05 -13.91
C LEU A 47 -12.51 1.98 -13.16
N VAL A 48 -12.53 0.73 -13.64
CA VAL A 48 -13.14 -0.41 -12.94
C VAL A 48 -12.33 -0.81 -11.70
N ASP A 49 -11.01 -0.94 -11.80
CA ASP A 49 -10.13 -1.27 -10.67
C ASP A 49 -10.22 -0.22 -9.54
N PHE A 50 -10.47 1.06 -9.88
CA PHE A 50 -10.64 2.15 -8.93
C PHE A 50 -12.10 2.38 -8.50
N ALA A 51 -13.10 1.67 -9.04
CA ALA A 51 -14.51 1.89 -8.74
C ALA A 51 -14.82 1.78 -7.24
N ASP A 52 -14.25 0.79 -6.56
CA ASP A 52 -14.37 0.62 -5.11
C ASP A 52 -13.87 1.84 -4.32
N ILE A 53 -12.82 2.52 -4.81
CA ILE A 53 -12.22 3.70 -4.16
C ILE A 53 -12.99 4.98 -4.52
N ILE A 54 -13.55 5.06 -5.72
CA ILE A 54 -14.35 6.18 -6.23
C ILE A 54 -15.66 6.31 -5.43
N PHE A 55 -16.34 5.18 -5.20
CA PHE A 55 -17.59 5.09 -4.45
C PHE A 55 -17.39 4.74 -2.96
N ALA A 56 -16.16 4.79 -2.44
CA ALA A 56 -15.90 4.71 -1.00
C ALA A 56 -16.30 6.01 -0.30
N LYS A 57 -16.97 5.88 0.86
CA LYS A 57 -17.38 7.03 1.69
C LYS A 57 -16.24 7.63 2.51
N ASP A 58 -15.32 6.80 2.98
CA ASP A 58 -14.07 7.18 3.67
C ASP A 58 -13.02 6.07 3.43
N LEU A 59 -11.73 6.40 3.50
CA LEU A 59 -10.62 5.45 3.28
C LEU A 59 -10.47 4.38 4.38
N ASN A 60 -11.37 4.38 5.37
CA ASN A 60 -11.35 3.50 6.55
C ASN A 60 -12.71 2.82 6.80
N ASP A 61 -13.67 2.96 5.88
CA ASP A 61 -15.03 2.43 6.01
C ASP A 61 -15.34 1.53 4.81
N ASP A 62 -15.85 0.31 5.06
CA ASP A 62 -16.19 -0.67 4.03
C ASP A 62 -17.54 -0.35 3.34
N ALA A 63 -18.17 0.77 3.70
CA ALA A 63 -19.42 1.25 3.11
C ALA A 63 -19.20 1.93 1.75
N TYR A 64 -19.59 1.24 0.68
CA TYR A 64 -19.59 1.73 -0.70
C TYR A 64 -20.86 2.53 -1.08
N ASP A 65 -21.54 3.09 -0.09
CA ASP A 65 -22.82 3.81 -0.24
C ASP A 65 -22.63 5.29 -0.64
N ARG A 66 -21.50 5.65 -1.26
CA ARG A 66 -21.30 7.00 -1.78
C ARG A 66 -21.84 7.05 -3.20
N GLU A 67 -22.87 7.87 -3.42
CA GLU A 67 -23.29 8.30 -4.74
C GLU A 67 -22.45 9.51 -5.21
N LEU A 68 -22.25 9.65 -6.53
CA LEU A 68 -21.58 10.81 -7.13
C LEU A 68 -22.56 11.60 -7.98
N THR A 69 -22.59 12.92 -7.85
CA THR A 69 -23.34 13.76 -8.80
C THR A 69 -22.72 13.67 -10.21
N PHE A 70 -23.52 13.85 -11.27
CA PHE A 70 -23.00 13.87 -12.65
C PHE A 70 -21.71 14.72 -12.85
N PRO A 71 -21.60 15.97 -12.36
CA PRO A 71 -20.36 16.75 -12.50
C PRO A 71 -19.17 16.11 -11.76
N GLU A 72 -19.34 15.56 -10.55
CA GLU A 72 -18.27 14.85 -9.85
C GLU A 72 -17.82 13.61 -10.63
N PHE A 73 -18.77 12.86 -11.18
CA PHE A 73 -18.45 11.69 -12.01
C PHE A 73 -17.68 12.06 -13.27
N MET A 74 -18.04 13.14 -13.95
CA MET A 74 -17.30 13.63 -15.11
C MET A 74 -15.90 14.16 -14.75
N GLU A 75 -15.73 14.79 -13.57
CA GLU A 75 -14.39 15.12 -13.06
C GLU A 75 -13.53 13.87 -12.85
N VAL A 76 -14.10 12.79 -12.29
CA VAL A 76 -13.41 11.50 -12.14
C VAL A 76 -13.04 10.91 -13.50
N ILE A 77 -13.97 10.81 -14.45
CA ILE A 77 -13.71 10.30 -15.81
C ILE A 77 -12.57 11.10 -16.49
N VAL A 78 -12.61 12.43 -16.41
CA VAL A 78 -11.57 13.30 -16.99
C VAL A 78 -10.22 13.11 -16.28
N ALA A 79 -10.21 12.83 -14.97
CA ALA A 79 -8.98 12.52 -14.24
C ALA A 79 -8.35 11.18 -14.69
N PHE A 80 -9.15 10.20 -15.10
CA PHE A 80 -8.72 8.91 -15.66
C PHE A 80 -8.34 8.95 -17.15
N ARG A 81 -8.35 10.14 -17.79
CA ARG A 81 -7.86 10.30 -19.15
C ARG A 81 -6.36 10.03 -19.22
N GLY A 82 -5.92 9.15 -20.13
CA GLY A 82 -4.50 8.80 -20.30
C GLY A 82 -3.58 9.98 -20.68
N SER A 83 -4.15 11.09 -21.16
CA SER A 83 -3.43 12.35 -21.40
C SER A 83 -3.18 13.18 -20.14
N ASN A 84 -3.69 12.78 -18.97
CA ASN A 84 -3.57 13.53 -17.71
C ASN A 84 -2.12 13.41 -17.18
N THR A 85 -1.26 14.26 -17.73
CA THR A 85 0.20 14.15 -17.60
C THR A 85 0.63 14.51 -16.18
N ALA A 86 0.87 13.49 -15.35
CA ALA A 86 1.38 13.66 -13.99
C ALA A 86 2.66 14.52 -13.99
N THR A 87 2.61 15.67 -13.35
CA THR A 87 3.72 16.62 -13.33
C THR A 87 4.73 16.27 -12.23
N VAL A 88 5.94 16.83 -12.33
CA VAL A 88 6.94 16.75 -11.25
C VAL A 88 6.39 17.29 -9.92
N LYS A 89 5.45 18.25 -9.96
CA LYS A 89 4.77 18.79 -8.78
C LYS A 89 3.87 17.74 -8.11
N ASP A 90 3.23 16.87 -8.88
CA ASP A 90 2.32 15.83 -8.37
C ASP A 90 3.13 14.70 -7.72
N ILE A 91 4.25 14.31 -8.33
CA ILE A 91 5.22 13.37 -7.73
C ILE A 91 5.83 13.95 -6.43
N GLU A 92 6.20 15.23 -6.43
CA GLU A 92 6.69 15.94 -5.26
C GLU A 92 5.62 16.07 -4.15
N ASN A 93 4.35 16.17 -4.52
CA ASN A 93 3.22 16.19 -3.58
C ASN A 93 2.94 14.80 -2.99
N LEU A 94 2.95 13.75 -3.82
CA LEU A 94 2.83 12.35 -3.40
C LEU A 94 3.98 11.97 -2.44
N ARG A 95 5.22 12.36 -2.76
CA ARG A 95 6.38 12.19 -1.88
C ARG A 95 6.16 12.82 -0.50
N LYS A 96 5.64 14.05 -0.46
CA LYS A 96 5.32 14.75 0.80
C LYS A 96 4.23 14.03 1.59
N LEU A 97 3.16 13.60 0.91
CA LEU A 97 2.07 12.86 1.54
C LEU A 97 2.56 11.55 2.16
N ILE A 98 3.34 10.76 1.44
CA ILE A 98 3.93 9.49 1.92
C ILE A 98 4.86 9.73 3.12
N CYS A 99 5.77 10.71 3.06
CA CYS A 99 6.62 11.03 4.21
C CYS A 99 5.79 11.47 5.44
N GLN A 100 4.74 12.27 5.24
CA GLN A 100 3.87 12.71 6.33
C GLN A 100 3.05 11.56 6.95
N THR A 101 2.53 10.63 6.15
CA THR A 101 1.76 9.49 6.66
C THR A 101 2.66 8.48 7.38
N ILE A 102 3.86 8.20 6.83
CA ILE A 102 4.88 7.38 7.52
C ILE A 102 5.25 8.00 8.86
N SER A 103 5.61 9.28 8.92
CA SER A 103 5.98 9.91 10.20
C SER A 103 4.81 10.01 11.20
N LYS A 104 3.55 10.12 10.74
CA LYS A 104 2.39 9.97 11.63
C LYS A 104 2.30 8.55 12.22
N CYS A 105 2.57 7.54 11.41
CA CYS A 105 2.59 6.13 11.83
C CYS A 105 3.74 5.84 12.81
N GLU A 106 4.97 6.30 12.52
CA GLU A 106 6.14 6.20 13.40
C GLU A 106 5.84 6.78 14.80
N ASN A 107 5.27 7.99 14.86
CA ASN A 107 4.87 8.62 16.11
C ASN A 107 3.77 7.82 16.85
N GLY A 108 2.86 7.17 16.11
CA GLY A 108 1.87 6.25 16.68
C GLY A 108 2.53 5.02 17.32
N VAL A 109 3.43 4.37 16.59
CA VAL A 109 4.19 3.20 17.06
C VAL A 109 5.04 3.54 18.28
N SER A 110 5.78 4.65 18.26
CA SER A 110 6.60 5.10 19.41
C SER A 110 5.76 5.38 20.66
N ARG A 111 4.52 5.89 20.51
CA ARG A 111 3.58 6.05 21.64
C ARG A 111 3.14 4.71 22.20
N VAL A 112 2.81 3.74 21.34
CA VAL A 112 2.42 2.39 21.77
C VAL A 112 3.59 1.67 22.46
N GLU A 113 4.81 1.77 21.92
CA GLU A 113 6.03 1.23 22.53
C GLU A 113 6.30 1.85 23.91
N ALA A 114 6.18 3.17 24.06
CA ALA A 114 6.35 3.85 25.33
C ALA A 114 5.29 3.42 26.37
N MET A 115 4.04 3.25 25.94
CA MET A 115 2.95 2.75 26.80
C MET A 115 3.25 1.31 27.26
N LEU A 116 3.55 0.39 26.33
CA LEU A 116 3.92 -0.99 26.64
C LEU A 116 5.13 -1.07 27.57
N THR A 117 6.18 -0.29 27.31
CA THR A 117 7.39 -0.23 28.15
C THR A 117 7.07 0.24 29.57
N SER A 118 6.18 1.22 29.72
CA SER A 118 5.80 1.72 31.04
C SER A 118 4.96 0.70 31.83
N GLU A 119 4.05 -0.02 31.18
CA GLU A 119 3.25 -1.08 31.84
C GLU A 119 4.07 -2.35 32.14
N VAL A 120 4.98 -2.78 31.26
CA VAL A 120 5.94 -3.87 31.56
C VAL A 120 6.82 -3.50 32.77
N ARG A 121 7.24 -2.24 32.88
CA ARG A 121 8.00 -1.75 34.06
C ARG A 121 7.17 -1.79 35.34
N ARG A 122 5.87 -1.44 35.27
CA ARG A 122 4.93 -1.54 36.39
C ARG A 122 4.69 -2.98 36.81
N ALA A 123 4.36 -3.87 35.88
CA ALA A 123 4.16 -5.30 36.14
C ALA A 123 5.42 -5.95 36.76
N SER A 124 6.62 -5.61 36.27
CA SER A 124 7.89 -6.10 36.83
C SER A 124 8.11 -5.63 38.27
N SER A 125 7.66 -4.43 38.63
CA SER A 125 7.78 -3.91 40.00
C SER A 125 6.84 -4.59 41.01
N LEU A 126 5.80 -5.30 40.54
CA LEU A 126 4.88 -6.08 41.37
C LEU A 126 5.34 -7.53 41.61
N LEU A 127 6.49 -7.94 41.07
CA LEU A 127 7.10 -9.25 41.28
C LEU A 127 8.37 -9.16 42.16
N PRO A 128 8.23 -8.98 43.49
CA PRO A 128 9.36 -9.08 44.40
C PRO A 128 9.82 -10.55 44.55
N HIS A 129 10.82 -10.91 43.77
CA HIS A 129 11.97 -11.71 44.24
C HIS A 129 11.65 -13.07 44.91
N CYS A 130 11.43 -14.13 44.12
CA CYS A 130 11.52 -15.52 44.60
C CYS A 130 12.99 -15.97 44.76
N ASN A 131 13.73 -15.37 45.69
CA ASN A 131 15.15 -15.65 45.90
C ASN A 131 15.41 -16.72 46.98
N SER A 132 15.11 -17.97 46.63
CA SER A 132 15.80 -19.18 47.10
C SER A 132 15.64 -20.23 45.99
N MET A 133 16.68 -20.94 45.52
CA MET A 133 17.70 -21.63 46.30
C MET A 133 18.92 -22.01 45.43
N GLY A 134 20.15 -21.64 45.83
CA GLY A 134 21.41 -22.40 45.65
C GLY A 134 22.00 -22.75 44.26
N TYR A 135 23.35 -22.71 44.19
CA TYR A 135 24.24 -23.20 43.11
C TYR A 135 24.26 -22.32 41.82
N VAL A 136 25.40 -21.98 41.18
CA VAL A 136 26.76 -22.56 41.17
C VAL A 136 27.85 -21.47 41.33
N LYS A 137 29.02 -21.85 41.88
CA LYS A 137 30.14 -20.97 42.23
C LYS A 137 31.22 -20.89 41.13
N GLN A 138 31.26 -19.74 40.45
CA GLN A 138 32.46 -18.99 40.01
C GLN A 138 33.71 -19.76 39.51
N ARG A 139 34.02 -19.62 38.21
CA ARG A 139 35.40 -19.68 37.67
C ARG A 139 35.48 -18.97 36.31
N ASN A 140 36.12 -17.80 36.26
CA ASN A 140 36.89 -17.41 35.08
C ASN A 140 37.98 -16.41 35.46
N SER A 141 39.19 -16.92 35.68
CA SER A 141 40.39 -16.14 35.94
C SER A 141 41.16 -15.95 34.63
N ARG A 142 41.36 -14.69 34.24
CA ARG A 142 42.41 -14.17 33.33
C ARG A 142 42.85 -15.09 32.19
N ILE A 143 42.47 -14.75 30.96
CA ILE A 143 43.36 -14.95 29.80
C ILE A 143 43.43 -13.63 29.03
N SER A 144 44.47 -12.85 29.32
CA SER A 144 45.13 -12.08 28.27
C SER A 144 45.84 -13.07 27.34
N ASN A 145 45.77 -12.85 26.02
CA ASN A 145 46.90 -12.91 25.08
C ASN A 145 46.37 -12.96 23.65
N GLY A 146 47.04 -12.24 22.74
CA GLY A 146 46.97 -12.57 21.32
C GLY A 146 48.02 -13.63 20.98
N SER A 147 47.69 -14.56 20.07
CA SER A 147 48.56 -15.03 18.98
C SER A 147 47.84 -16.10 18.14
N MET A 148 47.89 -15.95 16.82
CA MET A 148 47.59 -16.99 15.81
C MET A 148 48.69 -18.09 15.85
N PRO A 149 48.49 -19.34 15.33
CA PRO A 149 48.56 -19.60 13.87
C PRO A 149 47.71 -20.75 13.26
N SER A 150 47.16 -20.47 12.05
CA SER A 150 47.25 -21.23 10.77
C SER A 150 46.69 -22.65 10.52
N ARG A 151 45.90 -22.75 9.41
CA ARG A 151 45.64 -23.91 8.51
C ARG A 151 44.84 -25.09 9.13
N VAL A 152 43.90 -25.78 8.47
CA VAL A 152 43.46 -26.04 7.06
C VAL A 152 41.91 -26.15 7.05
N SER A 153 41.13 -26.12 5.94
CA SER A 153 41.32 -25.86 4.49
C SER A 153 39.95 -25.52 3.86
N ALA A 154 39.89 -25.21 2.56
CA ALA A 154 38.64 -24.99 1.81
C ALA A 154 38.17 -26.23 1.03
N VAL A 155 36.85 -26.34 0.80
CA VAL A 155 36.20 -27.29 -0.14
C VAL A 155 35.26 -26.50 -1.05
N ALA A 156 35.24 -26.85 -2.34
CA ALA A 156 34.66 -26.06 -3.42
C ALA A 156 33.20 -26.41 -3.77
N ALA A 157 32.55 -25.50 -4.51
CA ALA A 157 31.27 -25.71 -5.18
C ALA A 157 31.45 -26.44 -6.54
N PRO A 158 30.38 -27.05 -7.12
CA PRO A 158 30.51 -28.01 -8.22
C PRO A 158 30.63 -27.41 -9.64
N ASP A 159 30.95 -28.30 -10.58
CA ASP A 159 31.43 -28.05 -11.94
C ASP A 159 30.50 -27.31 -12.92
N THR A 160 31.11 -26.53 -13.82
CA THR A 160 30.54 -26.13 -15.12
C THR A 160 31.56 -26.44 -16.24
N PRO A 161 31.27 -27.37 -17.17
CA PRO A 161 32.18 -27.73 -18.28
C PRO A 161 31.84 -26.96 -19.58
N PRO A 162 32.61 -27.08 -20.68
CA PRO A 162 33.84 -26.31 -20.91
C PRO A 162 33.70 -25.32 -22.10
N GLN A 163 34.61 -24.35 -22.19
CA GLN A 163 34.65 -23.39 -23.30
C GLN A 163 35.22 -23.98 -24.60
N ILE A 164 34.68 -23.52 -25.73
CA ILE A 164 35.19 -23.76 -27.08
C ILE A 164 36.43 -22.87 -27.31
N MET A 165 37.51 -23.44 -27.84
CA MET A 165 38.66 -22.67 -28.35
C MET A 165 38.69 -22.68 -29.89
N PRO A 166 39.13 -21.58 -30.54
CA PRO A 166 39.11 -21.46 -32.00
C PRO A 166 40.43 -21.85 -32.68
N ALA A 167 40.32 -22.27 -33.94
CA ALA A 167 41.32 -22.12 -35.01
C ALA A 167 40.57 -22.11 -36.36
#